data_AF-A0ABD1GDD0-F1
#
_entry.id   AF-A0ABD1GDD0-F1
#
_cell.length_a   1.000
_cell.length_b   1.000
_cell.length_c   1.000
_cell.angle_alpha   90.00
_cell.angle_beta   90.00
_cell.angle_gamma   90.00
#
_symmetry.space_group_name_H-M   'P 1'
#
loop_
_entity.id
_entity.type
_entity.pdbx_description
1 polymer ?
#
loop_
_entity_poly.entity_id
_entity_poly.type
_entity_poly.pdbx_seq_one_letter_code
_entity_poly.pdbx_strand_id
1 'polypeptide(L)'
;MATRRLCILLALVMLFISLEVSSILAQNSGNANGNGNAGGNNGNGNGGGKNGNANGNGNGGGSNGNANGNGNDGGKNGNTNGNGNGGGSNGNANGNGNGGGSNGNANGNGNGGGSNGNANGNDNDGGSNGNGNGNGNAGGNNGNGNGNGNNGGNNGNGNGNSGGNNGNGNGNGNGNGNGNGNSNNDSNASNGVKRKRPPYDAASTNYVVVTPLPNTGQERSFCQARGKCHYKTLTCPAECPQRKPKKNKKNKGCFVDCSSKCEATCKWRRPKCNGYGSLCYDPRFVGGDGVMFYFHGSKGSDYAIVSDENLHINAHLIGTRPQGRTRDYTWVQALSVMFDSHTLVIAAKKLPHWSDNVDAILFKWNDCPISIPTDGEAEWRADAGERDVTVERTDDVNTVRVSVTGLVELDIRVVPIGEEENRVHNYRLPNDDAYAHLETQFKLLDLSDGVEGILGKTYRPGYVSPAKRGVPMPMVGGEDDYFTPSLYSPSCKVCIFQRPSSDAVAVA
;
A
#
# COMPACT_ATOMS: atom_id res chain seq x y z
N MET A 1 -45.88 -29.27 -42.88
CA MET A 1 -45.03 -29.56 -41.71
C MET A 1 -43.67 -28.91 -42.00
N ALA A 2 -42.94 -28.24 -41.09
CA ALA A 2 -42.95 -28.32 -39.62
C ALA A 2 -42.98 -26.95 -38.87
N THR A 3 -43.28 -25.84 -39.53
CA THR A 3 -43.20 -24.46 -39.00
C THR A 3 -44.36 -24.00 -38.09
N ARG A 4 -45.00 -24.90 -37.32
CA ARG A 4 -46.18 -24.54 -36.49
C ARG A 4 -46.34 -25.28 -35.15
N ARG A 5 -45.27 -25.88 -34.60
CA ARG A 5 -45.34 -26.62 -33.31
C ARG A 5 -44.26 -26.31 -32.27
N LEU A 6 -43.24 -25.49 -32.56
CA LEU A 6 -42.15 -25.20 -31.61
C LEU A 6 -42.35 -23.90 -30.79
N CYS A 7 -43.05 -22.90 -31.33
CA CYS A 7 -43.13 -21.56 -30.74
C CYS A 7 -44.24 -21.35 -29.69
N ILE A 8 -44.88 -22.42 -29.19
CA ILE A 8 -46.03 -22.31 -28.25
C ILE A 8 -45.76 -23.06 -26.92
N LEU A 9 -45.00 -24.15 -26.92
CA LEU A 9 -44.65 -24.87 -25.69
C LEU A 9 -43.58 -24.16 -24.84
N LEU A 10 -42.73 -23.33 -25.44
CA LEU A 10 -41.79 -22.46 -24.73
C LEU A 10 -42.47 -21.39 -23.85
N ALA A 11 -43.76 -21.11 -24.07
CA ALA A 11 -44.53 -20.15 -23.28
C ALA A 11 -45.17 -20.75 -21.99
N LEU A 12 -45.15 -22.08 -21.82
CA LEU A 12 -45.86 -22.76 -20.72
C LEU A 12 -44.96 -23.33 -19.61
N VAL A 13 -43.64 -23.32 -19.80
CA VAL A 13 -42.66 -23.75 -18.77
C VAL A 13 -42.17 -22.56 -17.93
N MET A 14 -42.32 -21.33 -18.42
CA MET A 14 -41.88 -20.07 -17.77
C MET A 14 -42.92 -19.50 -16.76
N LEU A 15 -43.80 -20.32 -16.20
CA LEU A 15 -44.96 -19.85 -15.41
C LEU A 15 -45.15 -20.54 -14.03
N PHE A 16 -44.20 -21.34 -13.54
CA PHE A 16 -44.43 -22.19 -12.35
C PHE A 16 -43.29 -22.28 -11.31
N ILE A 17 -42.34 -21.35 -11.28
CA ILE A 17 -41.38 -21.22 -10.15
C ILE A 17 -41.25 -19.75 -9.71
N SER A 18 -42.24 -19.26 -8.96
CA SER A 18 -42.16 -17.97 -8.23
C SER A 18 -43.30 -17.83 -7.21
N LEU A 19 -43.05 -18.08 -5.92
CA LEU A 19 -43.91 -17.68 -4.79
C LEU A 19 -43.10 -17.65 -3.47
N GLU A 20 -42.68 -16.44 -3.08
CA GLU A 20 -42.45 -15.97 -1.68
C GLU A 20 -41.25 -16.57 -0.88
N VAL A 21 -40.69 -15.94 0.19
CA VAL A 21 -41.27 -15.00 1.20
C VAL A 21 -40.37 -13.78 1.56
N SER A 22 -41.03 -12.67 1.94
CA SER A 22 -40.58 -11.38 2.54
C SER A 22 -39.65 -11.50 3.78
N SER A 23 -38.68 -10.61 4.13
CA SER A 23 -38.54 -9.13 4.23
C SER A 23 -38.93 -8.51 5.62
N ILE A 24 -38.14 -7.54 6.17
CA ILE A 24 -38.47 -6.50 7.22
C ILE A 24 -37.20 -5.69 7.67
N LEU A 25 -37.35 -4.59 8.44
CA LEU A 25 -36.39 -3.49 8.68
C LEU A 25 -36.25 -2.99 10.16
N ALA A 26 -35.09 -2.40 10.48
CA ALA A 26 -34.81 -1.16 11.28
C ALA A 26 -34.89 -1.01 12.85
N GLN A 27 -33.78 -0.46 13.41
CA GLN A 27 -33.61 0.67 14.37
C GLN A 27 -33.68 0.60 15.94
N ASN A 28 -32.75 1.38 16.54
CA ASN A 28 -32.75 2.13 17.83
C ASN A 28 -32.33 1.49 19.19
N SER A 29 -32.14 2.37 20.21
CA SER A 29 -31.18 2.23 21.32
C SER A 29 -31.70 2.66 22.72
N GLY A 30 -30.98 2.30 23.80
CA GLY A 30 -31.29 2.71 25.20
C GLY A 30 -30.33 2.15 26.27
N ASN A 31 -30.29 2.76 27.47
CA ASN A 31 -29.37 2.41 28.57
C ASN A 31 -30.07 2.39 29.95
N ALA A 32 -30.04 1.25 30.66
CA ALA A 32 -30.21 1.13 32.12
C ALA A 32 -29.84 -0.30 32.61
N ASN A 33 -29.76 -0.47 33.94
CA ASN A 33 -29.23 -1.65 34.63
C ASN A 33 -30.16 -2.09 35.81
N GLY A 34 -30.00 -3.29 36.38
CA GLY A 34 -30.89 -3.90 37.41
C GLY A 34 -30.13 -4.47 38.62
N ASN A 35 -30.65 -4.46 39.86
CA ASN A 35 -31.89 -3.86 40.39
C ASN A 35 -31.66 -3.38 41.85
N GLY A 36 -32.38 -2.35 42.30
CA GLY A 36 -32.05 -1.53 43.47
C GLY A 36 -31.90 -0.05 43.06
N ASN A 37 -32.53 0.88 43.79
CA ASN A 37 -32.94 2.16 43.21
C ASN A 37 -32.32 3.42 43.85
N ALA A 38 -31.03 3.63 43.67
CA ALA A 38 -30.39 4.95 43.68
C ALA A 38 -29.03 4.90 42.96
N GLY A 39 -28.72 5.87 42.10
CA GLY A 39 -27.41 6.01 41.45
C GLY A 39 -26.49 6.93 42.25
N GLY A 40 -25.21 6.56 42.41
CA GLY A 40 -24.26 7.26 43.29
C GLY A 40 -22.78 7.20 42.89
N ASN A 41 -22.50 7.17 41.58
CA ASN A 41 -21.15 7.27 40.98
C ASN A 41 -20.11 6.20 41.38
N ASN A 42 -19.54 6.20 42.59
CA ASN A 42 -18.42 5.31 42.96
C ASN A 42 -18.83 4.28 44.03
N GLY A 43 -18.56 2.99 43.76
CA GLY A 43 -18.80 1.88 44.70
C GLY A 43 -17.64 0.90 44.70
N ASN A 44 -17.29 0.31 45.85
CA ASN A 44 -16.08 -0.48 46.00
C ASN A 44 -16.29 -1.71 46.90
N GLY A 45 -16.07 -2.91 46.37
CA GLY A 45 -16.19 -4.19 47.11
C GLY A 45 -17.59 -4.82 47.17
N ASN A 46 -18.59 -4.31 46.44
CA ASN A 46 -19.98 -4.76 46.55
C ASN A 46 -20.28 -6.06 45.80
N GLY A 47 -21.13 -6.92 46.37
CA GLY A 47 -21.72 -8.08 45.69
C GLY A 47 -23.16 -7.82 45.23
N GLY A 48 -23.43 -7.88 43.92
CA GLY A 48 -24.79 -7.75 43.37
C GLY A 48 -24.85 -7.08 41.99
N GLY A 49 -26.06 -6.79 41.51
CA GLY A 49 -26.27 -5.99 40.30
C GLY A 49 -26.46 -4.50 40.59
N LYS A 50 -26.05 -3.64 39.66
CA LYS A 50 -26.19 -2.17 39.66
C LYS A 50 -25.18 -1.32 40.46
N ASN A 51 -23.96 -1.78 40.72
CA ASN A 51 -23.01 -1.04 41.58
C ASN A 51 -22.24 0.10 40.88
N GLY A 52 -22.67 1.35 41.09
CA GLY A 52 -21.87 2.56 40.83
C GLY A 52 -21.76 2.95 39.35
N ASN A 53 -22.22 4.15 38.98
CA ASN A 53 -22.30 4.58 37.57
C ASN A 53 -21.08 5.38 37.07
N ALA A 54 -19.94 5.30 37.76
CA ALA A 54 -18.68 5.96 37.38
C ALA A 54 -17.46 5.08 37.72
N ASN A 55 -16.71 5.36 38.79
CA ASN A 55 -15.44 4.70 39.11
C ASN A 55 -15.61 3.70 40.26
N GLY A 56 -15.69 2.40 39.96
CA GLY A 56 -15.86 1.35 40.97
C GLY A 56 -14.73 0.33 40.99
N ASN A 57 -14.39 -0.23 42.14
CA ASN A 57 -13.24 -1.14 42.30
C ASN A 57 -13.58 -2.38 43.16
N GLY A 58 -13.07 -3.56 42.83
CA GLY A 58 -13.26 -4.78 43.63
C GLY A 58 -14.70 -5.33 43.76
N ASN A 59 -15.68 -4.88 42.96
CA ASN A 59 -17.09 -5.28 43.07
C ASN A 59 -17.40 -6.56 42.27
N GLY A 60 -18.18 -7.47 42.83
CA GLY A 60 -18.69 -8.67 42.15
C GLY A 60 -20.14 -8.54 41.66
N GLY A 61 -20.44 -8.79 40.37
CA GLY A 61 -21.82 -8.97 39.88
C GLY A 61 -22.27 -8.15 38.65
N GLY A 62 -23.56 -7.79 38.60
CA GLY A 62 -24.26 -7.35 37.38
C GLY A 62 -24.11 -5.86 37.05
N SER A 63 -23.15 -5.54 36.20
CA SER A 63 -22.73 -4.21 35.72
C SER A 63 -22.30 -3.24 36.82
N ASN A 64 -20.98 -3.15 37.01
CA ASN A 64 -20.34 -2.35 38.05
C ASN A 64 -19.38 -1.31 37.44
N GLY A 65 -19.60 -0.01 37.66
CA GLY A 65 -18.83 1.08 37.04
C GLY A 65 -19.25 1.43 35.61
N ASN A 66 -19.07 2.70 35.22
CA ASN A 66 -19.34 3.18 33.84
C ASN A 66 -18.25 4.13 33.31
N ALA A 67 -17.23 4.43 34.13
CA ALA A 67 -16.06 5.21 33.77
C ALA A 67 -14.76 4.45 34.09
N ASN A 68 -14.04 4.77 35.17
CA ASN A 68 -12.72 4.18 35.45
C ASN A 68 -12.78 3.19 36.62
N GLY A 69 -12.89 1.88 36.34
CA GLY A 69 -13.04 0.85 37.38
C GLY A 69 -11.91 -0.19 37.44
N ASN A 70 -11.58 -0.73 38.61
CA ASN A 70 -10.41 -1.60 38.78
C ASN A 70 -10.71 -2.89 39.60
N GLY A 71 -10.26 -4.06 39.15
CA GLY A 71 -10.38 -5.33 39.90
C GLY A 71 -11.81 -5.86 40.19
N ASN A 72 -12.82 -5.51 39.39
CA ASN A 72 -14.22 -5.94 39.57
C ASN A 72 -14.53 -7.26 38.82
N ASP A 73 -15.32 -8.18 39.39
CA ASP A 73 -15.68 -9.47 38.78
C ASP A 73 -17.17 -9.56 38.39
N GLY A 74 -17.53 -9.40 37.12
CA GLY A 74 -18.92 -9.59 36.71
C GLY A 74 -19.31 -9.11 35.32
N GLY A 75 -20.61 -9.11 35.03
CA GLY A 75 -21.13 -8.83 33.69
C GLY A 75 -21.50 -7.36 33.50
N LYS A 76 -20.70 -6.61 32.71
CA LYS A 76 -20.81 -5.22 32.24
C LYS A 76 -20.05 -4.13 33.06
N ASN A 77 -18.72 -4.22 33.22
CA ASN A 77 -17.98 -3.38 34.18
C ASN A 77 -17.15 -2.20 33.59
N GLY A 78 -17.32 -0.99 34.11
CA GLY A 78 -16.31 0.09 34.04
C GLY A 78 -16.02 0.67 32.64
N ASN A 79 -17.03 1.27 32.00
CA ASN A 79 -17.08 1.57 30.57
C ASN A 79 -16.19 2.73 30.00
N THR A 80 -15.07 3.11 30.64
CA THR A 80 -14.10 4.09 30.09
C THR A 80 -12.65 3.62 30.31
N ASN A 81 -11.92 3.99 31.39
CA ASN A 81 -10.54 3.52 31.60
C ASN A 81 -10.45 2.51 32.77
N GLY A 82 -10.69 1.22 32.52
CA GLY A 82 -10.74 0.19 33.57
C GLY A 82 -9.54 -0.76 33.60
N ASN A 83 -9.09 -1.21 34.79
CA ASN A 83 -7.89 -2.05 34.95
C ASN A 83 -8.13 -3.35 35.77
N GLY A 84 -7.65 -4.52 35.33
CA GLY A 84 -7.66 -5.75 36.13
C GLY A 84 -9.03 -6.40 36.42
N ASN A 85 -10.11 -6.04 35.71
CA ASN A 85 -11.49 -6.48 35.99
C ASN A 85 -11.84 -7.81 35.30
N GLY A 86 -12.45 -8.76 36.00
CA GLY A 86 -13.02 -9.99 35.44
C GLY A 86 -14.47 -9.87 34.94
N GLY A 87 -14.87 -10.78 34.06
CA GLY A 87 -16.23 -10.89 33.52
C GLY A 87 -16.46 -10.17 32.18
N GLY A 88 -17.70 -10.10 31.70
CA GLY A 88 -18.01 -9.76 30.30
C GLY A 88 -18.71 -8.41 30.08
N SER A 89 -18.26 -7.64 29.07
CA SER A 89 -18.68 -6.29 28.65
C SER A 89 -18.03 -5.11 29.41
N ASN A 90 -16.70 -5.01 29.42
CA ASN A 90 -15.97 -4.00 30.20
C ASN A 90 -15.30 -2.88 29.35
N GLY A 91 -15.04 -1.69 29.90
CA GLY A 91 -13.84 -0.92 29.53
C GLY A 91 -13.78 0.03 28.31
N ASN A 92 -14.87 0.52 27.70
CA ASN A 92 -14.94 1.19 26.36
C ASN A 92 -13.91 2.30 25.94
N ALA A 93 -12.94 2.72 26.74
CA ALA A 93 -11.85 3.61 26.34
C ALA A 93 -10.45 3.00 26.60
N ASN A 94 -9.70 3.42 27.62
CA ASN A 94 -8.29 3.03 27.81
C ASN A 94 -8.12 2.06 29.01
N GLY A 95 -8.33 0.76 28.80
CA GLY A 95 -8.32 -0.25 29.87
C GLY A 95 -7.14 -1.24 29.86
N ASN A 96 -6.67 -1.70 31.03
CA ASN A 96 -5.45 -2.52 31.15
C ASN A 96 -5.60 -3.79 32.01
N GLY A 97 -5.16 -4.97 31.58
CA GLY A 97 -5.14 -6.20 32.41
C GLY A 97 -6.48 -6.88 32.73
N ASN A 98 -7.59 -6.54 32.07
CA ASN A 98 -8.94 -7.08 32.33
C ASN A 98 -9.12 -8.54 31.81
N GLY A 99 -10.21 -9.25 32.15
CA GLY A 99 -10.41 -10.66 31.80
C GLY A 99 -11.88 -11.12 31.64
N GLY A 100 -12.40 -11.18 30.41
CA GLY A 100 -13.68 -11.88 30.16
C GLY A 100 -14.47 -11.47 28.90
N GLY A 101 -15.76 -11.82 28.87
CA GLY A 101 -16.53 -12.06 27.64
C GLY A 101 -16.64 -10.98 26.57
N SER A 102 -16.37 -9.70 26.86
CA SER A 102 -16.31 -8.61 25.85
C SER A 102 -15.63 -7.38 26.47
N ASN A 103 -14.66 -6.69 25.84
CA ASN A 103 -13.96 -5.54 26.47
C ASN A 103 -13.51 -4.43 25.49
N GLY A 104 -14.10 -3.23 25.51
CA GLY A 104 -13.78 -2.12 24.59
C GLY A 104 -12.59 -1.22 25.00
N ASN A 105 -12.31 -0.07 24.36
CA ASN A 105 -12.48 0.25 22.92
C ASN A 105 -11.57 1.36 22.34
N ALA A 106 -10.82 2.13 23.15
CA ALA A 106 -9.97 3.24 22.68
C ALA A 106 -8.46 2.97 22.78
N ASN A 107 -7.78 3.01 23.93
CA ASN A 107 -6.33 2.70 24.02
C ASN A 107 -5.97 1.80 25.23
N GLY A 108 -6.17 0.48 25.15
CA GLY A 108 -5.98 -0.48 26.25
C GLY A 108 -4.80 -1.47 26.12
N ASN A 109 -4.36 -2.13 27.20
CA ASN A 109 -3.17 -2.99 27.24
C ASN A 109 -3.29 -4.22 28.18
N GLY A 110 -2.93 -5.44 27.78
CA GLY A 110 -2.81 -6.59 28.72
C GLY A 110 -4.08 -7.41 29.01
N ASN A 111 -5.18 -7.22 28.26
CA ASN A 111 -6.52 -7.73 28.64
C ASN A 111 -6.89 -9.05 27.96
N GLY A 112 -7.47 -10.02 28.68
CA GLY A 112 -8.00 -11.27 28.13
C GLY A 112 -9.53 -11.33 27.93
N GLY A 113 -10.00 -12.25 27.08
CA GLY A 113 -11.40 -12.71 27.03
C GLY A 113 -12.19 -12.47 25.73
N GLY A 114 -13.48 -12.84 25.76
CA GLY A 114 -14.26 -13.29 24.60
C GLY A 114 -14.54 -12.31 23.47
N SER A 115 -14.49 -10.99 23.65
CA SER A 115 -14.82 -10.01 22.59
C SER A 115 -14.28 -8.61 22.88
N ASN A 116 -12.96 -8.47 22.88
CA ASN A 116 -12.28 -7.20 23.08
C ASN A 116 -12.36 -6.28 21.83
N GLY A 117 -12.13 -4.98 22.03
CA GLY A 117 -12.01 -3.94 21.01
C GLY A 117 -11.15 -2.80 21.55
N ASN A 118 -10.37 -2.12 20.71
CA ASN A 118 -9.33 -1.19 21.19
C ASN A 118 -8.67 -0.37 20.07
N ALA A 119 -8.99 0.91 19.88
CA ALA A 119 -8.41 1.73 18.81
C ALA A 119 -6.87 1.90 18.82
N ASN A 120 -6.12 1.80 19.93
CA ASN A 120 -4.65 1.78 19.95
C ASN A 120 -4.09 1.06 21.21
N GLY A 121 -3.77 -0.24 21.17
CA GLY A 121 -3.01 -0.85 22.30
C GLY A 121 -2.80 -2.37 22.36
N ASN A 122 -2.18 -2.85 23.44
CA ASN A 122 -1.04 -3.78 23.43
C ASN A 122 -1.27 -5.08 24.27
N ASP A 123 -0.57 -6.19 23.99
CA ASP A 123 -0.52 -7.46 24.78
C ASP A 123 -1.85 -8.11 25.31
N ASN A 124 -2.92 -8.23 24.52
CA ASN A 124 -4.25 -8.77 24.92
C ASN A 124 -4.47 -10.29 24.60
N ASP A 125 -5.52 -10.99 25.08
CA ASP A 125 -5.81 -12.42 24.72
C ASP A 125 -7.29 -12.89 24.84
N GLY A 126 -8.06 -12.92 23.74
CA GLY A 126 -9.28 -13.72 23.66
C GLY A 126 -10.17 -13.53 22.42
N GLY A 127 -11.42 -14.00 22.50
CA GLY A 127 -12.29 -14.36 21.36
C GLY A 127 -12.63 -13.30 20.30
N SER A 128 -12.36 -12.02 20.51
CA SER A 128 -12.25 -10.96 19.49
C SER A 128 -11.35 -9.85 20.02
N ASN A 129 -10.68 -9.07 19.17
CA ASN A 129 -9.86 -7.92 19.59
C ASN A 129 -9.76 -6.87 18.47
N GLY A 130 -10.71 -5.94 18.33
CA GLY A 130 -10.43 -4.68 17.58
C GLY A 130 -9.23 -3.91 18.20
N ASN A 131 -8.62 -2.88 17.63
CA ASN A 131 -8.85 -2.06 16.43
C ASN A 131 -7.54 -1.24 16.11
N GLY A 132 -7.53 -0.40 15.05
CA GLY A 132 -6.75 0.85 14.95
C GLY A 132 -5.21 0.82 14.97
N ASN A 133 -4.51 0.79 16.13
CA ASN A 133 -3.03 0.71 16.23
C ASN A 133 -2.57 -0.08 17.49
N GLY A 134 -2.69 -1.42 17.52
CA GLY A 134 -2.53 -2.24 18.74
C GLY A 134 -1.63 -3.49 18.65
N ASN A 135 -0.76 -3.71 19.65
CA ASN A 135 0.49 -4.49 19.58
C ASN A 135 0.59 -5.63 20.64
N GLY A 136 0.33 -6.89 20.28
CA GLY A 136 0.70 -8.08 21.10
C GLY A 136 -0.41 -9.09 21.41
N ASN A 137 -1.54 -9.02 20.70
CA ASN A 137 -2.80 -9.61 21.14
C ASN A 137 -3.00 -11.11 20.73
N ALA A 138 -3.97 -11.83 21.29
CA ALA A 138 -4.29 -13.22 20.92
C ALA A 138 -5.80 -13.49 20.88
N GLY A 139 -6.23 -14.54 20.18
CA GLY A 139 -7.62 -15.02 20.13
C GLY A 139 -8.45 -14.67 18.86
N GLY A 140 -9.78 -14.66 18.98
CA GLY A 140 -10.67 -15.18 17.95
C GLY A 140 -11.06 -14.30 16.75
N ASN A 141 -11.04 -12.97 16.84
CA ASN A 141 -11.44 -12.05 15.74
C ASN A 141 -10.75 -10.67 15.93
N ASN A 142 -9.47 -10.53 15.55
CA ASN A 142 -8.65 -9.40 15.99
C ASN A 142 -8.46 -8.31 14.92
N GLY A 143 -9.35 -7.31 14.85
CA GLY A 143 -9.19 -6.14 13.97
C GLY A 143 -8.18 -5.09 14.50
N ASN A 144 -7.74 -4.07 13.76
CA ASN A 144 -7.72 -3.88 12.31
C ASN A 144 -6.80 -2.66 11.96
N GLY A 145 -5.54 -2.66 12.43
CA GLY A 145 -4.58 -1.59 12.12
C GLY A 145 -3.24 -1.67 12.89
N ASN A 146 -2.42 -0.60 12.92
CA ASN A 146 -0.96 -0.68 13.16
C ASN A 146 -0.54 -1.00 14.61
N GLY A 147 -0.50 -2.28 14.94
CA GLY A 147 0.41 -2.75 15.98
C GLY A 147 0.79 -4.20 15.75
N ASN A 148 1.85 -4.63 16.42
CA ASN A 148 2.59 -5.82 16.05
C ASN A 148 2.49 -6.92 17.12
N GLY A 149 2.34 -8.19 16.70
CA GLY A 149 2.27 -9.35 17.61
C GLY A 149 0.90 -9.98 17.81
N ASN A 150 -0.11 -9.65 17.00
CA ASN A 150 -1.48 -10.15 17.18
C ASN A 150 -1.70 -11.56 16.57
N ASN A 151 -2.50 -12.43 17.20
CA ASN A 151 -2.66 -13.87 16.87
C ASN A 151 -4.12 -14.38 16.88
N GLY A 152 -4.56 -15.19 15.89
CA GLY A 152 -5.82 -15.95 15.88
C GLY A 152 -6.82 -15.69 14.73
N GLY A 153 -8.14 -15.82 15.02
CA GLY A 153 -9.17 -16.40 14.13
C GLY A 153 -9.58 -15.60 12.88
N ASN A 154 -10.47 -14.60 13.01
CA ASN A 154 -10.77 -13.63 11.94
C ASN A 154 -10.02 -12.32 12.20
N ASN A 155 -8.72 -12.34 11.99
CA ASN A 155 -7.86 -11.18 12.27
C ASN A 155 -7.81 -10.20 11.09
N GLY A 156 -7.74 -8.92 11.44
CA GLY A 156 -7.70 -7.76 10.56
C GLY A 156 -6.29 -7.23 10.35
N ASN A 157 -6.16 -6.34 9.37
CA ASN A 157 -5.18 -6.59 8.32
C ASN A 157 -4.06 -5.53 8.31
N GLY A 158 -3.23 -5.51 9.37
CA GLY A 158 -2.10 -4.58 9.60
C GLY A 158 -0.74 -5.25 9.90
N ASN A 159 0.35 -4.47 9.91
CA ASN A 159 1.73 -5.02 9.94
C ASN A 159 2.15 -5.62 11.29
N GLY A 160 2.16 -6.95 11.37
CA GLY A 160 2.69 -7.65 12.54
C GLY A 160 2.22 -9.09 12.70
N ASN A 161 1.81 -9.70 11.60
CA ASN A 161 1.13 -11.00 11.50
C ASN A 161 1.90 -12.16 12.15
N SER A 162 1.25 -12.96 13.01
CA SER A 162 1.57 -14.38 13.25
C SER A 162 0.30 -15.26 13.35
N GLY A 163 -0.72 -14.96 12.55
CA GLY A 163 -2.04 -15.59 12.60
C GLY A 163 -3.14 -14.54 12.77
N GLY A 164 -4.06 -14.35 11.83
CA GLY A 164 -3.87 -14.47 10.38
C GLY A 164 -4.03 -13.11 9.70
N ASN A 165 -3.88 -13.07 8.38
CA ASN A 165 -4.09 -11.89 7.51
C ASN A 165 -3.31 -10.62 7.91
N ASN A 166 -2.11 -10.38 7.35
CA ASN A 166 -1.93 -9.62 6.08
C ASN A 166 -1.93 -8.08 6.33
N GLY A 167 -1.34 -7.25 5.45
CA GLY A 167 -0.87 -5.89 5.81
C GLY A 167 0.48 -5.92 6.57
N ASN A 168 1.39 -4.93 6.58
CA ASN A 168 1.49 -3.49 6.20
C ASN A 168 0.67 -2.48 7.07
N GLY A 169 1.23 -1.35 7.58
CA GLY A 169 2.58 -0.74 7.41
C GLY A 169 3.37 -0.34 8.69
N ASN A 170 4.30 0.61 8.58
CA ASN A 170 5.09 1.25 9.66
C ASN A 170 4.24 2.29 10.45
N GLY A 171 4.59 2.86 11.62
CA GLY A 171 5.79 2.89 12.50
C GLY A 171 5.51 3.89 13.67
N ASN A 172 6.41 4.64 14.34
CA ASN A 172 7.82 4.55 14.80
C ASN A 172 8.25 5.96 15.30
N GLY A 173 8.78 6.27 16.49
CA GLY A 173 9.06 5.53 17.75
C GLY A 173 10.12 6.29 18.62
N ASN A 174 9.95 6.45 19.95
CA ASN A 174 10.90 7.18 20.85
C ASN A 174 10.91 6.62 22.30
N GLY A 175 12.00 6.76 23.06
CA GLY A 175 12.21 6.13 24.39
C GLY A 175 12.95 7.01 25.43
N ASN A 176 13.48 6.39 26.50
CA ASN A 176 14.08 7.08 27.66
C ASN A 176 15.40 6.43 28.15
N GLY A 177 16.22 7.13 28.95
CA GLY A 177 17.55 6.70 29.43
C GLY A 177 17.94 7.27 30.80
N ASN A 178 19.20 7.08 31.24
CA ASN A 178 19.68 7.49 32.57
C ASN A 178 21.21 7.78 32.55
N GLY A 179 21.68 8.87 33.20
CA GLY A 179 23.10 9.24 33.26
C GLY A 179 23.35 10.70 33.67
N ASN A 180 24.08 10.90 34.78
CA ASN A 180 24.22 12.16 35.53
C ASN A 180 25.24 13.17 34.93
N GLY A 181 25.04 14.48 35.10
CA GLY A 181 25.95 15.57 34.67
C GLY A 181 25.44 16.98 35.04
N ASN A 182 26.33 17.96 35.26
CA ASN A 182 26.01 19.25 35.93
C ASN A 182 26.46 20.51 35.16
N SER A 183 25.82 21.65 35.48
CA SER A 183 26.22 23.06 35.29
C SER A 183 25.56 23.88 34.17
N ASN A 184 24.70 24.80 34.62
CA ASN A 184 24.43 26.17 34.13
C ASN A 184 23.82 26.45 32.74
N ASN A 185 23.08 27.56 32.71
CA ASN A 185 22.47 28.15 31.51
C ASN A 185 23.53 28.62 30.50
N ASP A 186 23.20 28.51 29.22
CA ASP A 186 22.94 29.75 28.48
C ASP A 186 21.82 29.55 27.45
N SER A 187 20.99 30.56 27.23
CA SER A 187 19.84 30.49 26.34
C SER A 187 20.19 30.95 24.94
N ASN A 188 20.15 30.05 23.95
CA ASN A 188 20.12 30.46 22.54
C ASN A 188 19.25 29.53 21.70
N ALA A 189 18.48 30.10 20.78
CA ALA A 189 17.52 29.39 19.94
C ALA A 189 18.07 29.24 18.51
N SER A 190 18.18 28.00 18.01
CA SER A 190 18.21 27.72 16.57
C SER A 190 18.08 26.23 16.26
N ASN A 191 17.71 25.94 15.02
CA ASN A 191 17.95 24.69 14.29
C ASN A 191 17.43 23.39 14.93
N GLY A 192 16.12 23.15 14.74
CA GLY A 192 15.55 21.82 14.79
C GLY A 192 16.07 20.93 13.65
N VAL A 193 17.28 20.39 13.81
CA VAL A 193 17.87 19.42 12.87
C VAL A 193 16.93 18.23 12.74
N LYS A 194 16.46 17.96 11.51
CA LYS A 194 15.70 16.73 11.20
C LYS A 194 16.53 15.53 11.67
N ARG A 195 16.10 14.84 12.73
CA ARG A 195 16.79 13.65 13.26
C ARG A 195 16.98 12.67 12.10
N LYS A 196 18.24 12.31 11.78
CA LYS A 196 18.51 11.27 10.75
C LYS A 196 17.65 10.05 11.06
N ARG A 197 16.91 9.57 10.06
CA ARG A 197 16.06 8.37 10.21
C ARG A 197 16.92 7.22 10.77
N PRO A 198 16.39 6.36 11.65
CA PRO A 198 17.14 5.21 12.13
C PRO A 198 17.62 4.38 10.93
N PRO A 199 18.89 3.92 10.89
CA PRO A 199 19.54 3.45 9.66
C PRO A 199 18.97 2.16 9.04
N TYR A 200 17.86 1.64 9.57
CA TYR A 200 17.29 0.33 9.27
C TYR A 200 15.77 0.41 9.27
N ASP A 201 15.17 1.05 8.26
CA ASP A 201 13.71 0.99 8.07
C ASP A 201 13.25 -0.45 7.73
N ALA A 202 11.97 -0.76 7.92
CA ALA A 202 11.34 -2.05 7.59
C ALA A 202 11.16 -2.30 6.08
N ALA A 203 11.89 -1.57 5.23
CA ALA A 203 11.85 -1.74 3.78
C ALA A 203 12.32 -3.14 3.36
N SER A 204 11.59 -3.77 2.44
CA SER A 204 11.86 -5.12 1.92
C SER A 204 13.28 -5.29 1.36
N THR A 205 13.91 -4.19 0.94
CA THR A 205 15.21 -4.08 0.29
C THR A 205 16.38 -3.78 1.23
N ASN A 206 16.15 -3.54 2.53
CA ASN A 206 17.23 -3.26 3.48
C ASN A 206 17.98 -4.54 3.88
N TYR A 207 18.96 -4.92 3.05
CA TYR A 207 19.85 -6.05 3.26
C TYR A 207 21.21 -5.87 2.60
N VAL A 208 22.21 -6.57 3.15
CA VAL A 208 23.54 -6.69 2.54
C VAL A 208 23.64 -8.04 1.85
N VAL A 209 24.11 -8.08 0.60
CA VAL A 209 24.44 -9.34 -0.08
C VAL A 209 25.65 -9.96 0.60
N VAL A 210 25.53 -11.22 1.01
CA VAL A 210 26.62 -11.98 1.67
C VAL A 210 27.04 -13.16 0.79
N THR A 211 28.19 -13.74 1.09
CA THR A 211 28.77 -14.88 0.34
C THR A 211 27.70 -15.92 -0.01
N PRO A 212 27.55 -16.32 -1.28
CA PRO A 212 26.59 -17.34 -1.70
C PRO A 212 26.71 -18.66 -0.92
N LEU A 213 25.69 -19.51 -1.00
CA LEU A 213 25.74 -20.84 -0.41
C LEU A 213 26.81 -21.69 -1.14
N PRO A 214 27.77 -22.32 -0.43
CA PRO A 214 28.76 -23.17 -1.05
C PRO A 214 28.14 -24.30 -1.90
N ASN A 215 28.85 -24.72 -2.94
CA ASN A 215 28.49 -25.77 -3.90
C ASN A 215 27.27 -25.50 -4.79
N THR A 216 26.21 -24.83 -4.30
CA THR A 216 25.01 -24.53 -5.10
C THR A 216 25.02 -23.15 -5.74
N GLY A 217 25.82 -22.20 -5.22
CA GLY A 217 25.91 -20.83 -5.74
C GLY A 217 24.68 -19.97 -5.49
N GLN A 218 23.71 -20.43 -4.70
CA GLN A 218 22.52 -19.64 -4.33
C GLN A 218 22.94 -18.37 -3.59
N GLU A 219 22.60 -17.20 -4.15
CA GLU A 219 22.84 -15.90 -3.52
C GLU A 219 22.19 -15.85 -2.12
N ARG A 220 22.84 -15.12 -1.20
CA ARG A 220 22.38 -14.93 0.17
C ARG A 220 22.35 -13.46 0.52
N SER A 221 21.43 -13.07 1.40
CA SER A 221 21.25 -11.68 1.80
C SER A 221 20.95 -11.60 3.29
N PHE A 222 21.78 -10.86 4.02
CA PHE A 222 21.62 -10.62 5.45
C PHE A 222 20.70 -9.41 5.65
N CYS A 223 19.49 -9.68 6.14
CA CYS A 223 18.45 -8.69 6.34
C CYS A 223 18.80 -7.75 7.50
N GLN A 224 18.90 -6.46 7.18
CA GLN A 224 19.07 -5.38 8.16
C GLN A 224 17.74 -4.67 8.46
N ALA A 225 16.71 -4.86 7.62
CA ALA A 225 15.36 -4.35 7.84
C ALA A 225 14.81 -4.71 9.23
N ARG A 226 14.15 -3.74 9.88
CA ARG A 226 13.43 -3.98 11.15
C ARG A 226 12.25 -4.94 10.97
N GLY A 227 11.92 -5.67 12.03
CA GLY A 227 10.82 -6.63 12.08
C GLY A 227 11.28 -8.08 12.01
N LYS A 228 10.41 -8.98 11.55
CA LYS A 228 10.61 -10.44 11.61
C LYS A 228 11.84 -10.99 10.91
N CYS A 229 12.42 -10.26 9.97
CA CYS A 229 13.63 -10.68 9.25
C CYS A 229 14.94 -10.06 9.77
N HIS A 230 14.88 -9.18 10.77
CA HIS A 230 16.07 -8.53 11.31
C HIS A 230 17.14 -9.56 11.72
N TYR A 231 18.35 -9.40 11.17
CA TYR A 231 19.51 -10.28 11.32
C TYR A 231 19.34 -11.74 10.84
N LYS A 232 18.38 -12.02 9.96
CA LYS A 232 18.29 -13.31 9.27
C LYS A 232 19.00 -13.27 7.91
N THR A 233 19.71 -14.35 7.58
CA THR A 233 20.23 -14.57 6.22
C THR A 233 19.20 -15.31 5.39
N LEU A 234 18.54 -14.61 4.48
CA LEU A 234 17.71 -15.24 3.44
C LEU A 234 18.62 -15.84 2.36
N THR A 235 18.24 -17.00 1.83
CA THR A 235 18.94 -17.70 0.75
C THR A 235 17.99 -17.85 -0.44
N CYS A 236 18.47 -17.54 -1.64
CA CYS A 236 17.65 -17.62 -2.85
C CYS A 236 17.23 -19.06 -3.16
N PRO A 237 15.99 -19.32 -3.62
CA PRO A 237 15.55 -20.67 -3.98
C PRO A 237 16.41 -21.32 -5.08
N ALA A 238 16.49 -22.64 -5.08
CA ALA A 238 17.37 -23.38 -5.99
C ALA A 238 16.97 -23.24 -7.48
N GLU A 239 15.69 -22.96 -7.76
CA GLU A 239 15.15 -22.70 -9.09
C GLU A 239 15.30 -21.24 -9.54
N CYS A 240 15.82 -20.36 -8.69
CA CYS A 240 16.31 -19.02 -9.06
C CYS A 240 17.50 -18.60 -8.16
N PRO A 241 18.69 -19.22 -8.32
CA PRO A 241 19.80 -18.99 -7.39
C PRO A 241 20.38 -17.56 -7.43
N GLN A 242 20.00 -16.75 -8.42
CA GLN A 242 20.53 -15.39 -8.64
C GLN A 242 19.44 -14.32 -8.49
N ARG A 243 19.76 -13.17 -7.86
CA ARG A 243 18.88 -11.99 -7.83
C ARG A 243 18.83 -11.29 -9.19
N LYS A 244 19.96 -11.27 -9.90
CA LYS A 244 20.13 -10.70 -11.25
C LYS A 244 20.50 -11.78 -12.29
N PRO A 245 19.56 -12.65 -12.71
CA PRO A 245 19.87 -13.67 -13.73
C PRO A 245 20.03 -13.02 -15.11
N LYS A 246 21.17 -13.27 -15.79
CA LYS A 246 21.48 -12.63 -17.09
C LYS A 246 20.55 -13.02 -18.25
N LYS A 247 19.75 -14.11 -18.11
CA LYS A 247 18.79 -14.60 -19.11
C LYS A 247 17.35 -14.52 -18.60
N ASN A 248 16.92 -13.34 -18.16
CA ASN A 248 15.68 -13.16 -17.39
C ASN A 248 14.38 -13.36 -18.19
N LYS A 249 14.43 -13.43 -19.54
CA LYS A 249 13.37 -14.01 -20.40
C LYS A 249 13.06 -15.48 -20.09
N LYS A 250 14.03 -16.23 -19.54
CA LYS A 250 14.01 -17.69 -19.37
C LYS A 250 14.15 -18.12 -17.91
N ASN A 251 14.95 -17.40 -17.13
CA ASN A 251 15.24 -17.68 -15.73
C ASN A 251 14.57 -16.62 -14.84
N LYS A 252 13.81 -17.02 -13.81
CA LYS A 252 13.29 -16.06 -12.82
C LYS A 252 14.43 -15.51 -11.96
N GLY A 253 14.28 -14.29 -11.47
CA GLY A 253 15.17 -13.71 -10.45
C GLY A 253 14.71 -14.01 -9.04
N CYS A 254 15.67 -14.16 -8.13
CA CYS A 254 15.42 -14.18 -6.69
C CYS A 254 14.98 -12.79 -6.20
N PHE A 255 13.77 -12.71 -5.65
CA PHE A 255 13.30 -11.56 -4.90
C PHE A 255 13.44 -11.83 -3.41
N VAL A 256 14.37 -11.14 -2.76
CA VAL A 256 14.54 -11.14 -1.31
C VAL A 256 13.61 -10.07 -0.71
N ASP A 257 12.76 -10.49 0.24
CA ASP A 257 11.83 -9.63 0.97
C ASP A 257 12.16 -9.67 2.47
N CYS A 258 12.99 -8.73 2.93
CA CYS A 258 13.39 -8.62 4.34
C CYS A 258 12.35 -7.95 5.25
N SER A 259 11.15 -7.64 4.75
CA SER A 259 10.06 -7.11 5.58
C SER A 259 9.53 -8.15 6.58
N SER A 260 8.41 -7.86 7.24
CA SER A 260 7.65 -8.81 8.08
C SER A 260 7.35 -10.16 7.41
N LYS A 261 7.37 -10.25 6.07
CA LYS A 261 7.23 -11.52 5.32
C LYS A 261 8.43 -12.44 5.45
N CYS A 262 9.64 -11.88 5.41
CA CYS A 262 10.90 -12.61 5.54
C CYS A 262 11.04 -13.81 4.57
N GLU A 263 10.88 -13.57 3.27
CA GLU A 263 10.88 -14.60 2.22
C GLU A 263 11.92 -14.34 1.12
N ALA A 264 12.42 -15.39 0.48
CA ALA A 264 13.12 -15.31 -0.80
C ALA A 264 12.32 -16.11 -1.84
N THR A 265 11.91 -15.47 -2.94
CA THR A 265 10.92 -16.04 -3.87
C THR A 265 11.25 -15.73 -5.33
N CYS A 266 11.00 -16.71 -6.22
CA CYS A 266 11.33 -16.58 -7.64
C CYS A 266 10.27 -15.76 -8.41
N LYS A 267 10.67 -14.60 -8.93
CA LYS A 267 9.78 -13.65 -9.63
C LYS A 267 10.42 -13.24 -10.97
N TRP A 268 9.61 -13.10 -12.02
CA TRP A 268 10.05 -12.43 -13.25
C TRP A 268 10.27 -10.94 -12.93
N ARG A 269 11.43 -10.38 -13.32
CA ARG A 269 11.76 -8.96 -13.04
C ARG A 269 11.24 -8.04 -14.16
N ARG A 270 9.91 -7.97 -14.27
CA ARG A 270 9.16 -7.23 -15.31
C ARG A 270 7.86 -6.67 -14.70
N PRO A 271 7.22 -5.66 -15.33
CA PRO A 271 5.98 -5.08 -14.82
C PRO A 271 4.88 -6.12 -14.58
N LYS A 272 4.02 -5.86 -13.58
CA LYS A 272 2.78 -6.62 -13.37
C LYS A 272 1.58 -5.72 -13.55
N CYS A 273 0.99 -5.74 -14.74
CA CYS A 273 -0.19 -4.93 -15.14
C CYS A 273 -1.53 -5.26 -14.43
N ASN A 274 -1.47 -5.99 -13.31
CA ASN A 274 -2.58 -6.27 -12.39
C ASN A 274 -2.14 -6.09 -10.91
N GLY A 275 -0.95 -5.52 -10.67
CA GLY A 275 -0.42 -5.26 -9.33
C GLY A 275 -0.55 -3.79 -8.95
N TYR A 276 -0.51 -3.51 -7.65
CA TYR A 276 -0.45 -2.15 -7.10
C TYR A 276 0.58 -1.29 -7.83
N GLY A 277 0.18 -0.06 -8.18
CA GLY A 277 1.01 0.89 -8.91
C GLY A 277 1.23 0.54 -10.38
N SER A 278 0.47 -0.34 -11.01
CA SER A 278 0.64 -0.62 -12.45
C SER A 278 -0.03 0.43 -13.35
N LEU A 279 0.65 0.77 -14.45
CA LEU A 279 0.16 1.58 -15.56
C LEU A 279 0.52 0.86 -16.87
N CYS A 280 -0.47 0.26 -17.54
CA CYS A 280 -0.30 -0.53 -18.76
C CYS A 280 -1.53 -0.39 -19.67
N TYR A 281 -1.49 -0.93 -20.89
CA TYR A 281 -2.63 -0.91 -21.83
C TYR A 281 -3.10 0.52 -22.15
N ASP A 282 -4.41 0.75 -22.31
CA ASP A 282 -4.98 1.93 -22.94
C ASP A 282 -5.58 3.00 -22.00
N PRO A 283 -4.75 3.82 -21.34
CA PRO A 283 -3.95 3.49 -20.17
C PRO A 283 -4.83 3.06 -18.98
N ARG A 284 -4.63 1.82 -18.54
CA ARG A 284 -5.22 1.22 -17.35
C ARG A 284 -4.29 1.35 -16.15
N PHE A 285 -4.83 1.85 -15.05
CA PHE A 285 -4.17 2.00 -13.76
C PHE A 285 -4.64 0.95 -12.74
N VAL A 286 -3.78 0.65 -11.77
CA VAL A 286 -4.15 0.02 -10.49
C VAL A 286 -3.53 0.86 -9.37
N GLY A 287 -4.36 1.46 -8.51
CA GLY A 287 -3.95 2.39 -7.48
C GLY A 287 -3.13 1.79 -6.33
N GLY A 288 -2.66 2.65 -5.43
CA GLY A 288 -2.12 2.26 -4.12
C GLY A 288 -3.19 1.63 -3.20
N ASP A 289 -4.44 2.03 -3.38
CA ASP A 289 -5.64 1.39 -2.83
C ASP A 289 -6.00 0.03 -3.48
N GLY A 290 -5.30 -0.35 -4.56
CA GLY A 290 -5.56 -1.55 -5.35
C GLY A 290 -6.77 -1.46 -6.27
N VAL A 291 -7.42 -0.29 -6.38
CA VAL A 291 -8.57 -0.10 -7.27
C VAL A 291 -8.08 0.07 -8.70
N MET A 292 -8.70 -0.69 -9.60
CA MET A 292 -8.46 -0.61 -11.04
C MET A 292 -9.30 0.51 -11.66
N PHE A 293 -8.68 1.35 -12.48
CA PHE A 293 -9.36 2.42 -13.22
C PHE A 293 -8.69 2.74 -14.55
N TYR A 294 -9.40 3.48 -15.41
CA TYR A 294 -8.91 3.96 -16.71
C TYR A 294 -8.85 5.48 -16.72
N PHE A 295 -7.80 6.03 -17.32
CA PHE A 295 -7.63 7.46 -17.57
C PHE A 295 -7.02 7.61 -18.97
N HIS A 296 -7.80 8.09 -19.94
CA HIS A 296 -7.35 8.18 -21.33
C HIS A 296 -6.59 9.48 -21.64
N GLY A 297 -6.91 10.60 -20.96
CA GLY A 297 -6.37 11.90 -21.35
C GLY A 297 -6.66 12.25 -22.82
N SER A 298 -5.72 12.94 -23.46
CA SER A 298 -5.70 13.22 -24.90
C SER A 298 -4.36 12.80 -25.53
N LYS A 299 -4.39 12.43 -26.80
CA LYS A 299 -3.16 12.09 -27.56
C LYS A 299 -2.24 13.32 -27.75
N GLY A 300 -0.94 13.09 -27.75
CA GLY A 300 0.10 14.12 -27.87
C GLY A 300 0.17 15.07 -26.66
N SER A 301 -0.38 14.67 -25.51
CA SER A 301 -0.45 15.49 -24.29
C SER A 301 0.30 14.84 -23.13
N ASP A 302 0.81 15.68 -22.22
CA ASP A 302 1.56 15.27 -21.04
C ASP A 302 0.71 15.38 -19.76
N TYR A 303 0.85 14.42 -18.86
CA TYR A 303 0.08 14.35 -17.61
C TYR A 303 0.89 13.89 -16.39
N ALA A 304 0.65 14.52 -15.24
CA ALA A 304 1.24 14.17 -13.96
C ALA A 304 0.66 12.87 -13.39
N ILE A 305 1.46 11.81 -13.41
CA ILE A 305 1.15 10.50 -12.82
C ILE A 305 1.36 10.53 -11.30
N VAL A 306 2.43 11.19 -10.85
CA VAL A 306 2.76 11.43 -9.43
C VAL A 306 3.28 12.86 -9.30
N SER A 307 2.90 13.57 -8.25
CA SER A 307 3.50 14.84 -7.86
C SER A 307 3.49 14.96 -6.35
N ASP A 308 4.65 14.91 -5.73
CA ASP A 308 4.87 14.95 -4.28
C ASP A 308 6.05 15.88 -3.93
N GLU A 309 6.28 16.18 -2.65
CA GLU A 309 7.33 17.12 -2.21
C GLU A 309 8.72 16.83 -2.82
N ASN A 310 9.08 15.56 -2.98
CA ASN A 310 10.43 15.12 -3.39
C ASN A 310 10.46 14.38 -4.73
N LEU A 311 9.31 14.07 -5.33
CA LEU A 311 9.19 13.22 -6.51
C LEU A 311 8.03 13.67 -7.41
N HIS A 312 8.30 13.84 -8.69
CA HIS A 312 7.29 14.12 -9.70
C HIS A 312 7.50 13.25 -10.93
N ILE A 313 6.43 12.69 -11.49
CA ILE A 313 6.51 11.82 -12.67
C ILE A 313 5.42 12.20 -13.67
N ASN A 314 5.84 12.67 -14.84
CA ASN A 314 4.96 12.89 -15.99
C ASN A 314 4.96 11.69 -16.94
N ALA A 315 3.85 11.51 -17.67
CA ALA A 315 3.71 10.60 -18.79
C ALA A 315 3.30 11.34 -20.07
N HIS A 316 3.98 11.04 -21.19
CA HIS A 316 3.54 11.46 -22.52
C HIS A 316 2.61 10.41 -23.13
N LEU A 317 1.40 10.81 -23.53
CA LEU A 317 0.43 9.90 -24.16
C LEU A 317 0.45 10.02 -25.68
N ILE A 318 0.90 8.98 -26.39
CA ILE A 318 0.58 8.81 -27.83
C ILE A 318 -0.83 8.27 -27.99
N GLY A 319 -1.41 8.39 -29.19
CA GLY A 319 -2.77 7.89 -29.40
C GLY A 319 -3.36 8.12 -30.78
N THR A 320 -4.59 7.64 -30.98
CA THR A 320 -5.37 7.77 -32.23
C THR A 320 -6.84 8.11 -31.94
N ARG A 321 -7.52 8.73 -32.91
CA ARG A 321 -8.96 9.02 -32.86
C ARG A 321 -9.65 8.59 -34.16
N PRO A 322 -10.08 7.32 -34.28
CA PRO A 322 -10.95 6.87 -35.35
C PRO A 322 -12.18 7.76 -35.51
N GLN A 323 -12.56 8.06 -36.76
CA GLN A 323 -13.74 8.87 -37.08
C GLN A 323 -14.98 8.30 -36.39
N GLY A 324 -15.75 9.18 -35.73
CA GLY A 324 -16.93 8.83 -34.93
C GLY A 324 -16.66 8.58 -33.44
N ARG A 325 -15.39 8.53 -32.98
CA ARG A 325 -15.08 8.50 -31.54
C ARG A 325 -14.95 9.91 -30.96
N THR A 326 -15.53 10.12 -29.78
CA THR A 326 -15.42 11.35 -28.98
C THR A 326 -14.15 11.42 -28.13
N ARG A 327 -13.48 10.28 -27.90
CA ARG A 327 -12.25 10.15 -27.10
C ARG A 327 -11.15 9.44 -27.89
N ASP A 328 -9.91 9.79 -27.61
CA ASP A 328 -8.74 9.07 -28.12
C ASP A 328 -8.68 7.64 -27.54
N TYR A 329 -8.03 6.75 -28.28
CA TYR A 329 -7.29 5.63 -27.69
C TYR A 329 -5.85 6.12 -27.45
N THR A 330 -5.27 5.80 -26.30
CA THR A 330 -4.01 6.42 -25.82
C THR A 330 -3.14 5.43 -25.06
N TRP A 331 -1.82 5.60 -25.15
CA TRP A 331 -0.81 4.75 -24.51
C TRP A 331 0.39 5.59 -24.08
N VAL A 332 1.09 5.19 -23.01
CA VAL A 332 2.25 5.92 -22.48
C VAL A 332 3.47 5.67 -23.37
N GLN A 333 3.95 6.67 -24.11
CA GLN A 333 5.21 6.54 -24.87
C GLN A 333 6.44 6.87 -24.02
N ALA A 334 6.33 7.85 -23.12
CA ALA A 334 7.45 8.33 -22.32
C ALA A 334 7.04 8.57 -20.86
N LEU A 335 7.99 8.37 -19.95
CA LEU A 335 7.95 8.80 -18.56
C LEU A 335 9.12 9.76 -18.29
N SER A 336 8.87 10.79 -17.48
CA SER A 336 9.87 11.76 -17.05
C SER A 336 9.83 11.85 -15.53
N VAL A 337 10.86 11.30 -14.89
CA VAL A 337 11.02 11.18 -13.44
C VAL A 337 11.89 12.34 -12.96
N MET A 338 11.28 13.29 -12.25
CA MET A 338 11.91 14.47 -11.69
C MET A 338 12.02 14.33 -10.17
N PHE A 339 13.17 14.68 -9.62
CA PHE A 339 13.45 14.70 -8.19
C PHE A 339 14.64 15.63 -7.97
N ASP A 340 14.63 16.35 -6.86
CA ASP A 340 15.62 17.41 -6.58
C ASP A 340 15.78 18.33 -7.81
N SER A 341 17.01 18.58 -8.27
CA SER A 341 17.30 19.32 -9.51
C SER A 341 17.27 18.46 -10.79
N HIS A 342 17.14 17.14 -10.68
CA HIS A 342 17.40 16.18 -11.75
C HIS A 342 16.16 15.76 -12.55
N THR A 343 16.40 15.16 -13.73
CA THR A 343 15.36 14.55 -14.59
C THR A 343 15.90 13.31 -15.30
N LEU A 344 15.25 12.16 -15.10
CA LEU A 344 15.48 10.92 -15.84
C LEU A 344 14.28 10.64 -16.77
N VAL A 345 14.50 10.65 -18.07
CA VAL A 345 13.48 10.32 -19.08
C VAL A 345 13.68 8.89 -19.57
N ILE A 346 12.59 8.11 -19.63
CA ILE A 346 12.53 6.77 -20.23
C ILE A 346 11.43 6.81 -21.31
N ALA A 347 11.72 6.37 -22.54
CA ALA A 347 10.69 6.36 -23.59
C ALA A 347 10.83 5.18 -24.56
N ALA A 348 9.71 4.89 -25.25
CA ALA A 348 9.66 3.99 -26.39
C ALA A 348 9.93 4.77 -27.69
N LYS A 349 10.77 4.20 -28.56
CA LYS A 349 11.05 4.69 -29.93
C LYS A 349 9.82 4.41 -30.80
N LYS A 350 9.38 5.39 -31.60
CA LYS A 350 8.51 5.10 -32.74
C LYS A 350 9.27 4.18 -33.71
N LEU A 351 8.64 3.08 -34.09
CA LEU A 351 9.16 2.07 -35.02
C LEU A 351 8.03 1.69 -35.99
N PRO A 352 8.28 1.49 -37.29
CA PRO A 352 7.22 1.14 -38.23
C PRO A 352 6.71 -0.29 -38.01
N HIS A 353 7.59 -1.21 -37.64
CA HIS A 353 7.29 -2.62 -37.37
C HIS A 353 8.03 -3.06 -36.11
N TRP A 354 7.40 -3.95 -35.33
CA TRP A 354 8.00 -4.50 -34.10
C TRP A 354 8.96 -5.66 -34.37
N SER A 355 9.95 -5.85 -33.50
CA SER A 355 10.78 -7.04 -33.42
C SER A 355 11.31 -7.23 -32.00
N ASP A 356 11.12 -8.42 -31.42
CA ASP A 356 11.52 -8.74 -30.03
C ASP A 356 13.04 -8.71 -29.78
N ASN A 357 13.84 -8.52 -30.85
CA ASN A 357 15.30 -8.41 -30.83
C ASN A 357 15.80 -6.96 -31.05
N VAL A 358 14.90 -6.00 -31.32
CA VAL A 358 15.26 -4.59 -31.51
C VAL A 358 15.06 -3.84 -30.20
N ASP A 359 16.09 -3.14 -29.73
CA ASP A 359 16.01 -2.31 -28.53
C ASP A 359 15.25 -1.02 -28.84
N ALA A 360 13.95 -1.05 -28.57
CA ALA A 360 12.97 0.02 -28.75
C ALA A 360 12.95 1.03 -27.60
N ILE A 361 13.70 0.84 -26.51
CA ILE A 361 13.77 1.78 -25.38
C ILE A 361 14.85 2.85 -25.59
N LEU A 362 14.65 4.05 -25.03
CA LEU A 362 15.62 5.15 -24.99
C LEU A 362 15.62 5.85 -23.62
N PHE A 363 16.74 6.49 -23.29
CA PHE A 363 16.96 7.14 -22.00
C PHE A 363 17.64 8.51 -22.15
N LYS A 364 17.30 9.45 -21.25
CA LYS A 364 18.05 10.69 -21.02
C LYS A 364 18.23 10.95 -19.53
N TRP A 365 19.40 11.45 -19.15
CA TRP A 365 19.70 11.98 -17.82
C TRP A 365 20.06 13.46 -17.95
N ASN A 366 19.26 14.34 -17.31
CA ASN A 366 19.42 15.80 -17.40
C ASN A 366 19.57 16.28 -18.86
N ASP A 367 18.63 15.83 -19.69
CA ASP A 367 18.55 15.96 -21.16
C ASP A 367 19.65 15.32 -22.02
N CYS A 368 20.81 14.99 -21.46
CA CYS A 368 21.84 14.20 -22.15
C CYS A 368 21.34 12.76 -22.40
N PRO A 369 21.39 12.23 -23.64
CA PRO A 369 21.12 10.82 -23.90
C PRO A 369 22.11 9.91 -23.17
N ILE A 370 21.61 8.81 -22.59
CA ILE A 370 22.45 7.79 -21.95
C ILE A 370 22.20 6.42 -22.59
N SER A 371 23.21 5.54 -22.54
CA SER A 371 23.11 4.16 -23.02
C SER A 371 23.26 3.19 -21.84
N ILE A 372 22.41 2.17 -21.80
CA ILE A 372 22.45 1.10 -20.80
C ILE A 372 23.07 -0.14 -21.47
N PRO A 373 24.20 -0.68 -20.98
CA PRO A 373 24.85 -1.84 -21.59
C PRO A 373 23.95 -3.07 -21.56
N THR A 374 24.12 -3.98 -22.53
CA THR A 374 23.43 -5.28 -22.61
C THR A 374 24.27 -6.43 -22.06
N ASP A 375 25.52 -6.15 -21.68
CA ASP A 375 26.53 -7.08 -21.19
C ASP A 375 27.08 -6.61 -19.83
N GLY A 376 28.08 -7.33 -19.29
CA GLY A 376 28.55 -7.09 -17.93
C GLY A 376 27.42 -7.25 -16.91
N GLU A 377 27.21 -6.25 -16.07
CA GLU A 377 26.08 -6.18 -15.12
C GLU A 377 24.82 -5.50 -15.70
N ALA A 378 24.87 -5.11 -16.98
CA ALA A 378 23.78 -4.52 -17.76
C ALA A 378 23.08 -3.31 -17.10
N GLU A 379 23.83 -2.51 -16.34
CA GLU A 379 23.32 -1.34 -15.62
C GLU A 379 24.12 -0.06 -15.90
N TRP A 380 23.43 1.08 -15.71
CA TRP A 380 24.00 2.42 -15.64
C TRP A 380 23.67 3.01 -14.26
N ARG A 381 24.57 3.86 -13.74
CA ARG A 381 24.44 4.54 -12.44
C ARG A 381 24.74 6.02 -12.57
N ALA A 382 24.10 6.83 -11.72
CA ALA A 382 24.55 8.17 -11.38
C ALA A 382 24.45 8.37 -9.87
N ASP A 383 25.47 9.02 -9.33
CA ASP A 383 25.43 9.65 -8.01
C ASP A 383 24.70 11.00 -8.15
N ALA A 384 23.68 11.22 -7.33
CA ALA A 384 22.90 12.45 -7.22
C ALA A 384 22.92 13.00 -5.78
N GLY A 385 24.06 12.89 -5.09
CA GLY A 385 24.29 13.45 -3.76
C GLY A 385 23.67 12.61 -2.65
N GLU A 386 22.42 12.89 -2.28
CA GLU A 386 21.70 12.06 -1.29
C GLU A 386 21.05 10.81 -1.89
N ARG A 387 21.12 10.63 -3.23
CA ARG A 387 20.44 9.53 -3.93
C ARG A 387 21.35 8.83 -4.95
N ASP A 388 21.49 7.52 -4.82
CA ASP A 388 21.90 6.68 -5.95
C ASP A 388 20.74 6.57 -6.96
N VAL A 389 21.05 6.75 -8.24
CA VAL A 389 20.20 6.42 -9.38
C VAL A 389 20.77 5.19 -10.07
N THR A 390 19.93 4.19 -10.35
CA THR A 390 20.32 2.99 -11.13
C THR A 390 19.27 2.71 -12.20
N VAL A 391 19.73 2.42 -13.42
CA VAL A 391 18.91 1.91 -14.52
C VAL A 391 19.54 0.61 -14.99
N GLU A 392 18.88 -0.52 -14.72
CA GLU A 392 19.35 -1.87 -14.98
C GLU A 392 18.47 -2.53 -16.06
N ARG A 393 19.07 -3.15 -17.08
CA ARG A 393 18.34 -4.04 -17.98
C ARG A 393 17.95 -5.31 -17.24
N THR A 394 16.65 -5.56 -17.21
CA THR A 394 16.10 -6.80 -16.68
C THR A 394 15.72 -7.78 -17.79
N ASP A 395 16.17 -7.57 -19.03
CA ASP A 395 16.01 -8.49 -20.15
C ASP A 395 17.01 -8.13 -21.27
N ASP A 396 17.15 -8.98 -22.30
CA ASP A 396 18.13 -8.77 -23.39
C ASP A 396 17.95 -7.38 -24.06
N VAL A 397 16.70 -6.95 -24.22
CA VAL A 397 16.24 -5.67 -24.77
C VAL A 397 14.91 -5.29 -24.11
N ASN A 398 14.50 -4.03 -24.24
CA ASN A 398 13.13 -3.54 -23.96
C ASN A 398 12.55 -3.66 -22.53
N THR A 399 13.19 -4.34 -21.59
CA THR A 399 12.76 -4.39 -20.18
C THR A 399 13.85 -3.87 -19.26
N VAL A 400 13.51 -2.93 -18.38
CA VAL A 400 14.43 -2.36 -17.39
C VAL A 400 13.79 -2.23 -16.01
N ARG A 401 14.65 -2.15 -15.00
CA ARG A 401 14.33 -1.62 -13.69
C ARG A 401 15.04 -0.28 -13.48
N VAL A 402 14.28 0.75 -13.15
CA VAL A 402 14.79 2.02 -12.63
C VAL A 402 14.70 2.00 -11.11
N SER A 403 15.66 2.61 -10.42
CA SER A 403 15.62 2.83 -8.98
C SER A 403 16.25 4.17 -8.64
N VAL A 404 15.51 5.01 -7.91
CA VAL A 404 15.98 6.28 -7.34
C VAL A 404 15.87 6.16 -5.82
N THR A 405 17.01 6.22 -5.14
CA THR A 405 17.09 5.87 -3.71
C THR A 405 16.19 6.72 -2.84
N GLY A 406 15.40 6.05 -2.01
CA GLY A 406 14.40 6.65 -1.12
C GLY A 406 13.08 7.06 -1.78
N LEU A 407 12.98 7.13 -3.11
CA LEU A 407 11.80 7.69 -3.80
C LEU A 407 10.98 6.66 -4.60
N VAL A 408 11.62 5.88 -5.48
CA VAL A 408 10.86 5.01 -6.40
C VAL A 408 11.69 3.87 -6.98
N GLU A 409 11.08 2.68 -7.07
CA GLU A 409 11.47 1.62 -8.03
C GLU A 409 10.43 1.58 -9.16
N LEU A 410 10.88 1.51 -10.41
CA LEU A 410 10.02 1.26 -11.58
C LEU A 410 10.47 -0.05 -12.24
N ASP A 411 9.57 -1.01 -12.45
CA ASP A 411 9.76 -1.99 -13.52
C ASP A 411 9.10 -1.43 -14.78
N ILE A 412 9.81 -1.37 -15.91
CA ILE A 412 9.32 -0.83 -17.19
C ILE A 412 9.57 -1.84 -18.31
N ARG A 413 8.62 -1.98 -19.24
CA ARG A 413 8.75 -2.78 -20.45
C ARG A 413 8.18 -2.03 -21.65
N VAL A 414 8.91 -2.01 -22.77
CA VAL A 414 8.37 -1.57 -24.06
C VAL A 414 7.61 -2.72 -24.72
N VAL A 415 6.40 -2.44 -25.19
CA VAL A 415 5.56 -3.37 -25.97
C VAL A 415 4.97 -2.68 -27.20
N PRO A 416 4.71 -3.40 -28.30
CA PRO A 416 3.94 -2.90 -29.44
C PRO A 416 2.44 -3.03 -29.19
N ILE A 417 1.64 -2.53 -30.13
CA ILE A 417 0.25 -2.98 -30.30
C ILE A 417 0.22 -4.02 -31.43
N GLY A 418 -0.29 -5.22 -31.15
CA GLY A 418 -0.34 -6.31 -32.13
C GLY A 418 -1.46 -6.15 -33.15
N GLU A 419 -1.33 -6.78 -34.33
CA GLU A 419 -2.38 -6.80 -35.35
C GLU A 419 -3.71 -7.35 -34.81
N GLU A 420 -3.66 -8.41 -34.01
CA GLU A 420 -4.85 -8.99 -33.38
C GLU A 420 -5.50 -8.02 -32.38
N GLU A 421 -4.71 -7.30 -31.58
CA GLU A 421 -5.23 -6.31 -30.63
C GLU A 421 -5.88 -5.13 -31.37
N ASN A 422 -5.20 -4.57 -32.37
CA ASN A 422 -5.70 -3.52 -33.26
C ASN A 422 -7.02 -3.93 -33.94
N ARG A 423 -7.13 -5.20 -34.36
CA ARG A 423 -8.34 -5.80 -34.95
C ARG A 423 -9.47 -5.97 -33.93
N VAL A 424 -9.19 -6.53 -32.75
CA VAL A 424 -10.20 -6.82 -31.71
C VAL A 424 -10.75 -5.55 -31.08
N HIS A 425 -9.89 -4.56 -30.81
CA HIS A 425 -10.28 -3.29 -30.20
C HIS A 425 -10.67 -2.21 -31.23
N ASN A 426 -10.50 -2.50 -32.53
CA ASN A 426 -10.77 -1.61 -33.66
C ASN A 426 -10.10 -0.22 -33.44
N TYR A 427 -8.82 -0.23 -33.05
CA TYR A 427 -8.03 1.00 -32.89
C TYR A 427 -7.78 1.69 -34.24
N ARG A 428 -7.73 0.92 -35.34
CA ARG A 428 -7.44 1.38 -36.71
C ARG A 428 -6.10 2.09 -36.81
N LEU A 429 -5.07 1.49 -36.22
CA LEU A 429 -3.70 1.97 -36.35
C LEU A 429 -3.22 1.80 -37.80
N PRO A 430 -2.43 2.75 -38.34
CA PRO A 430 -1.80 2.61 -39.65
C PRO A 430 -0.65 1.59 -39.62
N ASN A 431 -0.24 1.11 -40.79
CA ASN A 431 0.75 0.03 -40.93
C ASN A 431 2.21 0.50 -40.80
N ASP A 432 2.46 1.80 -40.64
CA ASP A 432 3.79 2.44 -40.55
C ASP A 432 4.17 2.87 -39.12
N ASP A 433 3.44 2.38 -38.11
CA ASP A 433 3.74 2.60 -36.70
C ASP A 433 3.27 1.40 -35.85
N ALA A 434 4.19 0.79 -35.11
CA ALA A 434 3.90 -0.31 -34.19
C ALA A 434 3.28 0.16 -32.85
N TYR A 435 3.13 1.48 -32.63
CA TYR A 435 2.63 2.09 -31.39
C TYR A 435 3.35 1.55 -30.14
N ALA A 436 4.69 1.51 -30.22
CA ALA A 436 5.53 1.07 -29.12
C ALA A 436 5.32 1.98 -27.91
N HIS A 437 4.96 1.38 -26.78
CA HIS A 437 4.56 2.07 -25.54
C HIS A 437 5.04 1.32 -24.29
N LEU A 438 4.88 1.93 -23.12
CA LEU A 438 5.42 1.48 -21.84
C LEU A 438 4.36 0.78 -20.98
N GLU A 439 4.55 -0.51 -20.72
CA GLU A 439 4.00 -1.17 -19.53
C GLU A 439 4.90 -0.79 -18.34
N THR A 440 4.34 -0.17 -17.29
CA THR A 440 5.09 0.24 -16.09
C THR A 440 4.45 -0.32 -14.83
N GLN A 441 5.27 -0.70 -13.85
CA GLN A 441 4.84 -0.85 -12.46
C GLN A 441 5.67 0.06 -11.55
N PHE A 442 4.97 1.02 -10.93
CA PHE A 442 5.48 1.93 -9.92
C PHE A 442 5.48 1.26 -8.53
N LYS A 443 6.60 1.32 -7.83
CA LYS A 443 6.70 1.10 -6.38
C LYS A 443 7.23 2.39 -5.77
N LEU A 444 6.28 3.27 -5.44
CA LEU A 444 6.56 4.55 -4.80
C LEU A 444 6.98 4.33 -3.33
N LEU A 445 7.91 5.14 -2.85
CA LEU A 445 8.49 5.09 -1.52
C LEU A 445 8.36 6.46 -0.86
N ASP A 446 8.20 6.48 0.47
CA ASP A 446 8.30 7.69 1.30
C ASP A 446 7.42 8.88 0.87
N LEU A 447 6.25 8.61 0.30
CA LEU A 447 5.29 9.63 -0.13
C LEU A 447 4.74 10.43 1.06
N SER A 448 4.50 11.73 0.86
CA SER A 448 3.73 12.55 1.80
C SER A 448 2.23 12.21 1.77
N ASP A 449 1.51 12.52 2.85
CA ASP A 449 0.04 12.43 2.90
C ASP A 449 -0.65 13.35 1.86
N GLY A 450 0.09 14.33 1.29
CA GLY A 450 -0.40 15.26 0.27
C GLY A 450 -0.28 14.76 -1.17
N VAL A 451 0.37 13.62 -1.43
CA VAL A 451 0.78 13.19 -2.78
C VAL A 451 -0.31 13.32 -3.86
N GLU A 452 -0.03 14.12 -4.89
CA GLU A 452 -0.91 14.36 -6.04
C GLU A 452 -0.49 13.55 -7.28
N GLY A 453 -1.22 13.72 -8.37
CA GLY A 453 -1.05 12.97 -9.63
C GLY A 453 -2.11 11.88 -9.82
N ILE A 454 -2.33 11.48 -11.07
CA ILE A 454 -3.37 10.51 -11.48
C ILE A 454 -3.28 9.20 -10.69
N LEU A 455 -2.06 8.68 -10.53
CA LEU A 455 -1.76 7.51 -9.70
C LEU A 455 -1.44 7.92 -8.26
N GLY A 456 -0.63 8.97 -8.06
CA GLY A 456 -0.14 9.38 -6.74
C GLY A 456 -1.26 9.60 -5.71
N LYS A 457 -2.36 10.26 -6.10
CA LYS A 457 -3.52 10.49 -5.22
C LYS A 457 -4.11 9.22 -4.59
N THR A 458 -3.96 8.07 -5.24
CA THR A 458 -4.48 6.77 -4.76
C THR A 458 -3.69 6.17 -3.61
N TYR A 459 -2.61 6.84 -3.18
CA TYR A 459 -1.79 6.46 -2.02
C TYR A 459 -2.08 7.29 -0.76
N ARG A 460 -2.88 8.38 -0.84
CA ARG A 460 -3.18 9.22 0.33
C ARG A 460 -3.98 8.48 1.41
N PRO A 461 -3.73 8.73 2.70
CA PRO A 461 -4.62 8.32 3.78
C PRO A 461 -6.06 8.80 3.51
N GLY A 462 -7.03 7.89 3.67
CA GLY A 462 -8.45 8.22 3.50
C GLY A 462 -8.91 8.49 2.05
N TYR A 463 -8.06 8.25 1.03
CA TYR A 463 -8.50 8.36 -0.36
C TYR A 463 -9.67 7.42 -0.67
N VAL A 464 -10.73 7.96 -1.28
CA VAL A 464 -11.89 7.18 -1.76
C VAL A 464 -11.93 7.27 -3.27
N SER A 465 -11.58 6.18 -3.95
CA SER A 465 -11.58 6.14 -5.42
C SER A 465 -13.00 6.36 -5.99
N PRO A 466 -13.18 7.33 -6.92
CA PRO A 466 -14.46 7.53 -7.62
C PRO A 466 -14.71 6.50 -8.72
N ALA A 467 -13.76 5.57 -8.95
CA ALA A 467 -13.88 4.51 -9.95
C ALA A 467 -15.10 3.62 -9.67
N LYS A 468 -16.06 3.61 -10.61
CA LYS A 468 -17.31 2.85 -10.46
C LYS A 468 -17.03 1.34 -10.38
N ARG A 469 -17.29 0.74 -9.23
CA ARG A 469 -17.15 -0.72 -9.04
C ARG A 469 -18.18 -1.47 -9.90
N GLY A 470 -17.79 -2.65 -10.40
CA GLY A 470 -18.68 -3.55 -11.15
C GLY A 470 -18.93 -3.21 -12.62
N VAL A 471 -18.22 -2.25 -13.22
CA VAL A 471 -18.19 -2.06 -14.69
C VAL A 471 -16.85 -2.51 -15.27
N PRO A 472 -16.78 -2.96 -16.55
CA PRO A 472 -15.53 -3.46 -17.14
C PRO A 472 -14.44 -2.40 -17.31
N MET A 473 -14.84 -1.18 -17.69
CA MET A 473 -13.94 -0.04 -17.95
C MET A 473 -14.27 1.12 -17.00
N PRO A 474 -13.85 1.06 -15.72
CA PRO A 474 -14.14 2.10 -14.73
C PRO A 474 -13.29 3.35 -14.98
N MET A 475 -13.85 4.28 -15.75
CA MET A 475 -13.25 5.59 -16.06
C MET A 475 -13.15 6.48 -14.82
N VAL A 476 -12.00 7.15 -14.67
CA VAL A 476 -11.79 8.27 -13.75
C VAL A 476 -11.29 9.46 -14.57
N GLY A 477 -11.96 10.62 -14.40
CA GLY A 477 -11.56 11.88 -15.03
C GLY A 477 -10.68 12.74 -14.14
N GLY A 478 -10.60 14.03 -14.48
CA GLY A 478 -9.68 15.01 -13.88
C GLY A 478 -8.47 15.29 -14.78
N GLU A 479 -8.62 15.05 -16.08
CA GLU A 479 -7.63 15.31 -17.13
C GLU A 479 -7.07 16.74 -17.01
N ASP A 480 -7.97 17.68 -16.79
CA ASP A 480 -7.75 19.10 -16.58
C ASP A 480 -6.86 19.45 -15.37
N ASP A 481 -6.86 18.62 -14.32
CA ASP A 481 -6.16 18.92 -13.07
C ASP A 481 -4.71 18.47 -13.11
N TYR A 482 -4.44 17.40 -13.88
CA TYR A 482 -3.13 16.74 -14.01
C TYR A 482 -2.43 17.01 -15.34
N PHE A 483 -3.04 17.74 -16.28
CA PHE A 483 -2.37 18.17 -17.51
C PHE A 483 -1.13 19.01 -17.19
N THR A 484 0.00 18.70 -17.82
CA THR A 484 1.24 19.49 -17.73
C THR A 484 1.59 20.14 -19.07
N PRO A 485 2.14 21.38 -19.08
CA PRO A 485 2.53 22.06 -20.32
C PRO A 485 3.58 21.34 -21.18
N SER A 486 4.35 20.44 -20.57
CA SER A 486 5.26 19.52 -21.26
C SER A 486 5.71 18.39 -20.34
N LEU A 487 6.22 17.31 -20.93
CA LEU A 487 6.86 16.16 -20.26
C LEU A 487 7.91 16.55 -19.20
N TYR A 488 8.51 17.74 -19.31
CA TYR A 488 9.56 18.26 -18.42
C TYR A 488 9.04 19.25 -17.36
N SER A 489 7.80 19.71 -17.49
CA SER A 489 7.19 20.70 -16.60
C SER A 489 6.60 20.04 -15.35
N PRO A 490 6.99 20.45 -14.13
CA PRO A 490 6.39 19.95 -12.90
C PRO A 490 4.98 20.54 -12.61
N SER A 491 4.50 21.45 -13.46
CA SER A 491 3.33 22.29 -13.19
C SER A 491 2.03 21.68 -13.74
N CYS A 492 1.10 21.37 -12.85
CA CYS A 492 -0.32 21.13 -13.14
C CYS A 492 -1.19 21.85 -12.09
N LYS A 493 -2.52 21.90 -12.24
CA LYS A 493 -3.41 22.70 -11.35
C LYS A 493 -3.29 22.34 -9.87
N VAL A 494 -3.01 21.07 -9.58
CA VAL A 494 -2.89 20.54 -8.21
C VAL A 494 -1.49 19.99 -7.89
N CYS A 495 -0.50 20.21 -8.74
CA CYS A 495 0.84 19.64 -8.55
C CYS A 495 1.58 20.35 -7.41
N ILE A 496 2.09 19.57 -6.45
CA ILE A 496 2.77 20.08 -5.25
C ILE A 496 4.31 20.01 -5.30
N PHE A 497 4.89 19.34 -6.31
CA PHE A 497 6.36 19.25 -6.43
C PHE A 497 6.96 20.60 -6.82
N GLN A 498 8.04 20.98 -6.16
CA GLN A 498 8.81 22.18 -6.48
C GLN A 498 10.27 21.76 -6.72
N ARG A 499 10.81 22.04 -7.92
CA ARG A 499 12.25 21.91 -8.16
C ARG A 499 12.98 22.93 -7.25
N PRO A 500 14.04 22.54 -6.52
CA PRO A 500 14.92 23.48 -5.86
C PRO A 500 15.47 24.50 -6.87
N SER A 501 15.61 25.76 -6.46
CA SER A 501 16.25 26.77 -7.30
C SER A 501 17.73 26.46 -7.50
N SER A 502 18.25 26.81 -8.69
CA SER A 502 19.69 26.66 -9.04
C SER A 502 20.63 27.31 -8.04
N ASP A 503 20.16 28.37 -7.38
CA ASP A 503 20.95 29.25 -6.53
C ASP A 503 21.30 28.61 -5.18
N ALA A 504 20.66 27.48 -4.83
CA ALA A 504 20.91 26.71 -3.61
C ALA A 504 22.01 25.65 -3.73
N VAL A 505 22.59 25.46 -4.94
CA VAL A 505 23.68 24.48 -5.18
C VAL A 505 25.07 25.17 -5.17
N ALA A 506 25.11 26.49 -5.13
CA ALA A 506 26.32 27.22 -4.75
C ALA A 506 26.40 27.34 -3.22
N VAL A 507 27.59 27.06 -2.66
CA VAL A 507 27.90 27.03 -1.21
C VAL A 507 27.37 25.80 -0.46
N ALA A 508 28.07 24.68 -0.68
CA ALA A 508 28.25 23.59 0.28
C ALA A 508 29.73 23.12 0.20
#